data_AF-A0A928BSE5-F1
#
_entry.id   AF-A0A928BSE5-F1
#
_cell.length_a   1.000
_cell.length_b   1.000
_cell.length_c   1.000
_cell.angle_alpha   90.00
_cell.angle_beta   90.00
_cell.angle_gamma   90.00
#
_symmetry.space_group_name_H-M   'P 1'
#
loop_
_entity.id
_entity.type
_entity.pdbx_description
1 polymer ?
#
loop_
_entity_poly.entity_id
_entity_poly.type
_entity_poly.pdbx_seq_one_letter_code
_entity_poly.pdbx_strand_id
1 'polypeptide(L)'
;MNEMIKRRFWGLVMVVALLCGPVVLAACGTEDNPAEQTNVSVIADQVWEYAKAHPDGFTLDIRTMTAPTQGIAVSYAATQNIHSRDQLDKVVKHALQHDGYVGGWLNSDDHLYYFESTRIFPEDQLEEALKFGKENGQHTVFVLSTGTEHTIEN
;
A
#
# COMPACT_ATOMS: atom_id res chain seq x y z
N MET A 1 -25.49 -41.87 -6.40
CA MET A 1 -24.94 -43.19 -6.76
C MET A 1 -24.24 -42.99 -8.11
N ASN A 2 -22.93 -42.77 -8.25
CA ASN A 2 -21.71 -43.13 -7.53
C ASN A 2 -20.86 -41.85 -7.30
N GLU A 3 -20.23 -41.59 -6.16
CA GLU A 3 -19.03 -42.23 -5.56
C GLU A 3 -17.75 -42.25 -6.42
N MET A 4 -16.80 -41.41 -5.98
CA MET A 4 -15.34 -41.57 -5.88
C MET A 4 -14.49 -42.08 -7.05
N ILE A 5 -13.37 -41.38 -7.30
CA ILE A 5 -11.96 -41.89 -7.34
C ILE A 5 -11.04 -40.64 -7.22
N LYS A 6 -10.55 -40.28 -6.03
CA LYS A 6 -9.23 -40.63 -5.42
C LYS A 6 -8.03 -40.57 -6.38
N ARG A 7 -7.16 -39.58 -6.19
CA ARG A 7 -5.71 -39.72 -6.43
C ARG A 7 -4.93 -39.19 -5.23
N ARG A 8 -4.41 -40.15 -4.45
CA ARG A 8 -3.46 -39.99 -3.35
C ARG A 8 -2.08 -39.90 -4.01
N PHE A 9 -1.32 -38.83 -3.76
CA PHE A 9 0.08 -38.78 -4.13
C PHE A 9 0.89 -39.33 -2.95
N TRP A 10 1.48 -40.50 -3.15
CA TRP A 10 2.49 -41.10 -2.28
C TRP A 10 3.81 -40.36 -2.50
N GLY A 11 4.43 -39.91 -1.41
CA GLY A 11 5.78 -39.36 -1.39
C GLY A 11 6.40 -39.60 -0.03
N LEU A 12 6.79 -40.85 0.22
CA LEU A 12 7.58 -41.29 1.36
C LEU A 12 9.05 -40.90 1.10
N VAL A 13 9.63 -40.02 1.91
CA VAL A 13 11.10 -39.92 2.03
C VAL A 13 11.48 -39.86 3.50
N MET A 14 12.48 -40.68 3.81
CA MET A 14 12.95 -41.12 5.13
C MET A 14 13.37 -39.99 6.08
N VAL A 15 13.03 -40.19 7.35
CA VAL A 15 13.68 -39.56 8.50
C VAL A 15 15.08 -40.16 8.64
N VAL A 16 16.12 -39.36 8.39
CA VAL A 16 17.48 -39.61 8.88
C VAL A 16 17.76 -38.58 9.95
N ALA A 17 17.76 -39.01 11.21
CA ALA A 17 18.20 -38.20 12.33
C ALA A 17 19.73 -38.26 12.41
N LEU A 18 20.40 -37.11 12.25
CA LEU A 18 21.81 -36.91 12.58
C LEU A 18 21.98 -35.52 13.19
N LEU A 19 22.63 -35.52 14.35
CA LEU A 19 22.84 -34.44 15.31
C LEU A 19 23.74 -33.32 14.75
N CYS A 20 23.39 -32.05 15.05
CA CYS A 20 24.27 -30.92 15.45
C CYS A 20 23.70 -29.54 15.03
N GLY A 21 23.51 -28.62 15.99
CA GLY A 21 23.53 -27.16 15.77
C GLY A 21 22.19 -26.41 15.81
N PRO A 22 22.12 -25.21 16.44
CA PRO A 22 20.89 -24.45 16.58
C PRO A 22 20.69 -23.51 15.38
N VAL A 23 19.58 -23.63 14.67
CA VAL A 23 19.00 -22.53 13.89
C VAL A 23 17.49 -22.65 14.00
N VAL A 24 16.89 -21.91 14.93
CA VAL A 24 15.46 -21.60 14.86
C VAL A 24 15.32 -20.55 13.77
N LEU A 25 15.21 -20.99 12.52
CA LEU A 25 14.70 -20.15 11.45
C LEU A 25 13.18 -20.16 11.58
N ALA A 26 12.63 -19.22 12.35
CA ALA A 26 11.22 -18.89 12.25
C ALA A 26 10.99 -18.21 10.89
N ALA A 27 10.89 -19.01 9.82
CA ALA A 27 10.33 -18.55 8.56
C ALA A 27 8.84 -18.29 8.79
N CYS A 28 8.50 -17.08 9.22
CA CYS A 28 7.12 -16.62 9.27
C CYS A 28 6.69 -16.35 7.82
N GLY A 29 6.35 -17.40 7.09
CA GLY A 29 5.64 -17.27 5.82
C GLY A 29 4.20 -16.90 6.15
N THR A 30 3.80 -15.66 5.86
CA THR A 30 2.37 -15.35 5.78
C THR A 30 1.83 -16.10 4.58
N GLU A 31 1.00 -17.11 4.82
CA GLU A 31 0.20 -17.73 3.76
C GLU A 31 -0.78 -16.67 3.25
N ASP A 32 -0.42 -15.97 2.17
CA ASP A 32 -1.31 -14.97 1.56
C ASP A 32 -2.57 -15.68 1.03
N ASN A 33 -3.74 -15.22 1.49
CA ASN A 33 -5.03 -15.75 1.05
C ASN A 33 -5.26 -15.38 -0.43
N PRO A 34 -5.46 -16.36 -1.34
CA PRO A 34 -5.62 -16.10 -2.77
C PRO A 34 -6.76 -15.14 -3.13
N ALA A 35 -7.86 -15.14 -2.35
CA ALA A 35 -8.99 -14.24 -2.58
C ALA A 35 -8.67 -12.78 -2.20
N GLU A 36 -7.89 -12.60 -1.13
CA GLU A 36 -7.42 -11.27 -0.69
C GLU A 36 -6.41 -10.70 -1.69
N GLN A 37 -5.47 -11.52 -2.15
CA GLN A 37 -4.51 -11.14 -3.19
C GLN A 37 -5.21 -10.74 -4.50
N THR A 38 -6.25 -11.49 -4.89
CA THR A 38 -7.06 -11.15 -6.08
C THR A 38 -7.75 -9.80 -5.93
N ASN A 39 -8.26 -9.46 -4.75
CA ASN A 39 -8.93 -8.17 -4.51
C ASN A 39 -7.93 -6.99 -4.53
N VAL A 40 -6.78 -7.14 -3.87
CA VAL A 40 -5.70 -6.13 -3.86
C VAL A 40 -5.26 -5.78 -5.28
N SER A 41 -5.02 -6.79 -6.13
CA SER A 41 -4.53 -6.53 -7.48
C SER A 41 -5.58 -5.84 -8.36
N VAL A 42 -6.87 -6.19 -8.21
CA VAL A 42 -7.96 -5.50 -8.91
C VAL A 42 -8.05 -4.04 -8.50
N ILE A 43 -7.96 -3.73 -7.20
CA ILE A 43 -7.95 -2.34 -6.73
C ILE A 43 -6.72 -1.59 -7.28
N ALA A 44 -5.55 -2.24 -7.29
CA ALA A 44 -4.34 -1.65 -7.85
C ALA A 44 -4.48 -1.32 -9.35
N ASP A 45 -5.11 -2.19 -10.15
CA ASP A 45 -5.44 -1.87 -11.54
C ASP A 45 -6.34 -0.64 -11.65
N GLN A 46 -7.36 -0.53 -10.79
CA GLN A 46 -8.26 0.62 -10.83
C GLN A 46 -7.55 1.92 -10.44
N VAL A 47 -6.69 1.90 -9.42
CA VAL A 47 -5.85 3.04 -9.03
C VAL A 47 -4.90 3.44 -10.18
N TRP A 48 -4.30 2.46 -10.84
CA TRP A 48 -3.41 2.69 -11.98
C TRP A 48 -4.14 3.36 -13.15
N GLU A 49 -5.34 2.90 -13.51
CA GLU A 49 -6.15 3.55 -14.54
C GLU A 49 -6.63 4.94 -14.10
N TYR A 50 -6.96 5.12 -12.81
CA TYR A 50 -7.33 6.43 -12.26
C TYR A 50 -6.18 7.44 -12.41
N ALA A 51 -4.94 7.04 -12.13
CA ALA A 51 -3.76 7.89 -12.25
C ALA A 51 -3.54 8.43 -13.67
N LYS A 52 -3.82 7.63 -14.70
CA LYS A 52 -3.69 8.06 -16.11
C LYS A 52 -4.63 9.21 -16.45
N ALA A 53 -5.78 9.31 -15.78
CA ALA A 53 -6.72 10.41 -15.94
C ALA A 53 -6.41 11.62 -15.03
N HIS A 54 -5.47 11.50 -14.11
CA HIS A 54 -5.11 12.51 -13.11
C HIS A 54 -3.58 12.77 -13.11
N PRO A 55 -3.04 13.33 -14.21
CA PRO A 55 -1.60 13.53 -14.37
C PRO A 55 -1.01 14.52 -13.35
N ASP A 56 -1.84 15.43 -12.83
CA ASP A 56 -1.44 16.45 -11.84
C ASP A 56 -1.41 15.88 -10.40
N GLY A 57 -1.89 14.65 -10.21
CA GLY A 57 -1.95 13.98 -8.91
C GLY A 57 -3.37 13.77 -8.39
N PHE A 58 -3.49 12.99 -7.32
CA PHE A 58 -4.75 12.71 -6.66
C PHE A 58 -4.58 12.23 -5.21
N THR A 59 -5.67 12.28 -4.45
CA THR A 59 -5.91 11.42 -3.28
C THR A 59 -7.21 10.66 -3.53
N LEU A 60 -7.22 9.34 -3.30
CA LEU A 60 -8.35 8.47 -3.63
C LEU A 60 -8.67 7.55 -2.45
N ASP A 61 -9.93 7.51 -2.02
CA ASP A 61 -10.42 6.44 -1.16
C ASP A 61 -10.61 5.18 -2.01
N ILE A 62 -9.76 4.18 -1.80
CA ILE A 62 -9.75 2.97 -2.64
C ILE A 62 -10.83 1.95 -2.24
N ARG A 63 -11.61 2.23 -1.18
CA ARG A 63 -12.75 1.40 -0.76
C ARG A 63 -14.01 1.76 -1.54
N THR A 64 -14.11 3.03 -1.96
CA THR A 64 -15.26 3.60 -2.67
C THR A 64 -14.92 4.10 -4.07
N MET A 65 -13.62 4.21 -4.38
CA MET A 65 -13.09 4.82 -5.61
C MET A 65 -13.55 6.27 -5.79
N THR A 66 -13.52 7.05 -4.70
CA THR A 66 -13.93 8.47 -4.69
C THR A 66 -12.83 9.35 -4.11
N ALA A 67 -12.62 10.52 -4.69
CA ALA A 67 -11.70 11.51 -4.16
C ALA A 67 -12.34 12.27 -2.97
N PRO A 68 -11.67 12.34 -1.81
CA PRO A 68 -12.11 13.19 -0.70
C PRO A 68 -11.90 14.67 -1.04
N THR A 69 -12.81 15.53 -0.57
CA THR A 69 -12.78 16.98 -0.85
C THR A 69 -12.25 17.83 0.32
N GLN A 70 -11.94 17.20 1.45
CA GLN A 70 -11.48 17.86 2.67
C GLN A 70 -10.51 16.95 3.43
N GLY A 71 -9.62 17.59 4.20
CA GLY A 71 -8.62 16.95 5.04
C GLY A 71 -7.19 17.26 4.60
N ILE A 72 -6.24 16.83 5.41
CA ILE A 72 -4.80 16.96 5.16
C ILE A 72 -4.26 15.59 4.83
N ALA A 73 -3.89 15.39 3.57
CA ALA A 73 -3.28 14.17 3.08
C ALA A 73 -1.79 14.12 3.43
N VAL A 74 -1.37 13.03 4.10
CA VAL A 74 0.02 12.79 4.48
C VAL A 74 0.43 11.35 4.17
N SER A 75 1.49 11.17 3.40
CA SER A 75 1.97 9.86 2.94
C SER A 75 2.75 9.09 4.01
N TYR A 76 2.55 7.77 4.03
CA TYR A 76 3.29 6.84 4.87
C TYR A 76 4.69 6.54 4.29
N ALA A 77 5.71 6.52 5.15
CA ALA A 77 7.08 6.15 4.77
C ALA A 77 7.18 4.72 4.20
N ALA A 78 6.34 3.80 4.69
CA ALA A 78 6.36 2.38 4.34
C ALA A 78 6.17 2.09 2.84
N THR A 79 5.57 3.03 2.12
CA THR A 79 5.23 2.92 0.69
C THR A 79 5.96 3.92 -0.20
N GLN A 80 6.95 4.63 0.31
CA GLN A 80 7.75 5.56 -0.49
C GLN A 80 8.45 4.86 -1.67
N ASN A 81 8.71 5.63 -2.73
CA ASN A 81 9.45 5.24 -3.94
C ASN A 81 8.76 4.20 -4.84
N ILE A 82 7.44 4.02 -4.71
CA ILE A 82 6.66 3.13 -5.56
C ILE A 82 6.14 3.91 -6.76
N HIS A 83 6.50 3.50 -7.98
CA HIS A 83 6.18 4.24 -9.21
C HIS A 83 5.81 3.34 -10.40
N SER A 84 5.78 2.02 -10.20
CA SER A 84 5.44 1.05 -11.22
C SER A 84 4.21 0.23 -10.84
N ARG A 85 3.47 -0.23 -11.86
CA ARG A 85 2.24 -0.99 -11.65
C ARG A 85 2.45 -2.26 -10.82
N ASP A 86 3.52 -3.01 -11.08
CA ASP A 86 3.86 -4.26 -10.39
C ASP A 86 4.14 -4.07 -8.89
N GLN A 87 4.51 -2.86 -8.49
CA GLN A 87 4.73 -2.49 -7.09
C GLN A 87 3.47 -1.98 -6.38
N LEU A 88 2.44 -1.59 -7.12
CA LEU A 88 1.26 -0.89 -6.60
C LEU A 88 0.41 -1.74 -5.64
N ASP A 89 0.45 -3.07 -5.78
CA ASP A 89 -0.21 -3.99 -4.86
C ASP A 89 0.30 -3.78 -3.40
N LYS A 90 1.57 -3.40 -3.21
CA LYS A 90 2.13 -3.07 -1.90
C LYS A 90 1.45 -1.83 -1.29
N VAL A 91 1.24 -0.80 -2.10
CA VAL A 91 0.60 0.45 -1.68
C VAL A 91 -0.85 0.18 -1.28
N VAL A 92 -1.58 -0.55 -2.12
CA VAL A 92 -2.98 -0.91 -1.87
C VAL A 92 -3.11 -1.78 -0.61
N LYS A 93 -2.26 -2.80 -0.44
CA LYS A 93 -2.27 -3.65 0.76
C LYS A 93 -2.03 -2.82 2.01
N HIS A 94 -1.05 -1.92 1.99
CA HIS A 94 -0.77 -1.03 3.12
C HIS A 94 -1.95 -0.10 3.40
N ALA A 95 -2.52 0.55 2.37
CA ALA A 95 -3.64 1.47 2.52
C ALA A 95 -4.88 0.78 3.13
N LEU A 96 -5.23 -0.43 2.67
CA LEU A 96 -6.36 -1.20 3.20
C LEU A 96 -6.16 -1.66 4.66
N GLN A 97 -4.91 -1.82 5.10
CA GLN A 97 -4.58 -2.11 6.50
C GLN A 97 -4.58 -0.86 7.40
N HIS A 98 -4.65 0.32 6.80
CA HIS A 98 -4.63 1.62 7.47
C HIS A 98 -5.90 2.42 7.10
N ASP A 99 -5.75 3.66 6.64
CA ASP A 99 -6.87 4.59 6.47
C ASP A 99 -7.67 4.39 5.17
N GLY A 100 -7.17 3.57 4.23
CA GLY A 100 -7.84 3.27 2.97
C GLY A 100 -7.65 4.30 1.86
N TYR A 101 -6.65 5.17 1.96
CA TYR A 101 -6.37 6.17 0.93
C TYR A 101 -5.05 5.91 0.22
N VAL A 102 -5.05 6.22 -1.09
CA VAL A 102 -3.85 6.22 -1.93
C VAL A 102 -3.68 7.61 -2.54
N GLY A 103 -2.48 8.15 -2.42
CA GLY A 103 -2.01 9.34 -3.10
C GLY A 103 -1.26 8.98 -4.38
N GLY A 104 -1.40 9.83 -5.39
CA GLY A 104 -0.62 9.78 -6.63
C GLY A 104 -0.09 11.15 -6.98
N TRP A 105 1.17 11.26 -7.40
CA TRP A 105 1.76 12.55 -7.79
C TRP A 105 2.89 12.37 -8.79
N LEU A 106 3.03 13.33 -9.72
CA LEU A 106 4.15 13.37 -10.66
C LEU A 106 5.32 14.12 -10.02
N ASN A 107 6.48 13.48 -9.92
CA ASN A 107 7.71 14.16 -9.56
C ASN A 107 8.28 14.87 -10.80
N SER A 108 8.43 16.19 -10.72
CA SER A 108 8.96 17.00 -11.81
C SER A 108 10.43 16.74 -12.11
N ASP A 109 11.19 16.27 -11.12
CA ASP A 109 12.65 16.15 -11.22
C ASP A 109 13.08 14.90 -11.98
N ASP A 110 12.39 13.78 -11.77
CA ASP A 110 12.69 12.49 -12.41
C ASP A 110 11.61 12.04 -13.42
N HIS A 111 10.51 12.79 -13.53
CA HIS A 111 9.36 12.50 -14.38
C HIS A 111 8.67 11.15 -14.10
N LEU A 112 8.84 10.60 -12.89
CA LEU A 112 8.14 9.40 -12.43
C LEU A 112 6.86 9.77 -11.67
N TYR A 113 5.83 8.96 -11.86
CA TYR A 113 4.56 9.10 -11.15
C TYR A 113 4.57 8.16 -9.94
N TYR A 114 4.56 8.75 -8.75
CA TYR A 114 4.68 8.04 -7.48
C TYR A 114 3.31 7.73 -6.89
N PHE A 115 3.22 6.61 -6.18
CA PHE A 115 2.04 6.14 -5.48
C PHE A 115 2.39 5.86 -4.03
N GLU A 116 1.57 6.34 -3.11
CA GLU A 116 1.81 6.18 -1.68
C GLU A 116 0.51 5.86 -0.95
N SER A 117 0.59 5.06 0.11
CA SER A 117 -0.49 4.94 1.07
C SER A 117 -0.56 6.25 1.84
N THR A 118 -1.76 6.77 2.02
CA THR A 118 -1.97 8.10 2.58
C THR A 118 -2.90 8.03 3.78
N ARG A 119 -2.63 8.86 4.78
CA ARG A 119 -3.55 9.16 5.88
C ARG A 119 -4.17 10.52 5.65
N ILE A 120 -5.44 10.68 6.05
CA ILE A 120 -6.11 11.98 6.04
C ILE A 120 -6.35 12.42 7.47
N PHE A 121 -5.85 13.61 7.80
CA PHE A 121 -6.15 14.30 9.06
C PHE A 121 -7.26 15.33 8.84
N PRO A 122 -8.06 15.66 9.86
CA PRO A 122 -8.88 16.87 9.86
C PRO A 122 -8.05 18.13 9.58
N GLU A 123 -8.62 19.11 8.87
CA GLU A 123 -7.88 20.34 8.51
C GLU A 123 -7.56 21.25 9.70
N ASP A 124 -8.31 21.11 10.80
CA ASP A 124 -8.03 21.78 12.07
C ASP A 124 -6.91 21.08 12.89
N GLN A 125 -6.31 20.01 12.37
CA GLN A 125 -5.22 19.24 12.98
C GLN A 125 -3.90 19.34 12.19
N LEU A 126 -3.59 20.55 11.69
CA LEU A 126 -2.38 20.79 10.90
C LEU A 126 -1.10 20.43 11.68
N GLU A 127 -1.03 20.73 12.99
CA GLU A 127 0.16 20.42 13.80
C GLU A 127 0.41 18.90 13.88
N GLU A 128 -0.64 18.11 14.08
CA GLU A 128 -0.56 16.65 14.11
C GLU A 128 -0.20 16.07 12.74
N ALA A 129 -0.76 16.61 11.67
CA ALA A 129 -0.44 16.20 10.30
C ALA A 129 1.03 16.50 9.96
N LEU A 130 1.54 17.69 10.30
CA LEU A 130 2.94 18.06 10.10
C LEU A 130 3.88 17.19 10.92
N LYS A 131 3.53 16.91 12.19
CA LYS A 131 4.31 16.00 13.04
C LYS A 131 4.37 14.61 12.44
N PHE A 132 3.24 14.06 12.01
CA PHE A 132 3.18 12.74 11.38
C PHE A 132 3.98 12.71 10.07
N GLY A 133 3.88 13.75 9.25
CA GLY A 133 4.69 13.89 8.03
C GLY A 133 6.18 13.90 8.32
N LYS A 134 6.61 14.64 9.35
CA LYS A 134 8.01 14.68 9.79
C LYS A 134 8.51 13.31 10.24
N GLU A 135 7.71 12.58 11.02
CA GLU A 135 8.01 11.22 11.47
C GLU A 135 8.08 10.22 10.29
N ASN A 136 7.36 10.48 9.20
CA ASN A 136 7.37 9.69 7.97
C ASN A 136 8.36 10.20 6.91
N GLY A 137 9.22 11.17 7.26
CA GLY A 137 10.24 11.70 6.36
C GLY A 137 9.67 12.46 5.15
N GLN A 138 8.46 13.00 5.27
CA GLN A 138 7.84 13.84 4.25
C GLN A 138 8.40 15.27 4.32
N HIS A 139 8.39 15.96 3.18
CA HIS A 139 8.79 17.38 3.09
C HIS A 139 7.59 18.32 3.10
N THR A 140 6.42 17.83 2.69
CA THR A 140 5.18 18.59 2.60
C THR A 140 3.99 17.73 3.04
N VAL A 141 2.88 18.39 3.37
CA VAL A 141 1.56 17.79 3.50
C VAL A 141 0.60 18.52 2.55
N PHE A 142 -0.46 17.84 2.08
CA PHE A 142 -1.38 18.43 1.10
C PHE A 142 -2.77 18.70 1.72
N VAL A 143 -3.26 19.93 1.64
CA VAL A 143 -4.60 20.32 2.13
C VAL A 143 -5.60 20.20 0.98
N LEU A 144 -6.56 19.29 1.14
CA LEU A 144 -7.47 18.89 0.07
C LEU A 144 -8.50 19.98 -0.29
N SER A 145 -9.00 20.73 0.68
CA SER A 145 -10.03 21.75 0.42
C SER A 145 -9.50 22.94 -0.40
N THR A 146 -8.22 23.26 -0.26
CA THR A 146 -7.56 24.37 -0.94
C THR A 146 -6.70 23.94 -2.11
N GLY A 147 -6.32 22.66 -2.17
CA GLY A 147 -5.38 22.14 -3.17
C GLY A 147 -3.96 22.67 -2.98
N THR A 148 -3.53 22.90 -1.74
CA THR A 148 -2.24 23.54 -1.42
C THR A 148 -1.35 22.66 -0.56
N GLU A 149 -0.05 22.74 -0.80
CA GLU A 149 0.95 22.10 0.04
C GLU A 149 1.39 23.00 1.20
N HIS A 150 1.66 22.38 2.35
CA HIS A 150 2.33 23.01 3.48
C HIS A 150 3.68 22.33 3.72
N THR A 151 4.75 23.11 3.71
CA THR A 151 6.10 22.63 3.99
C THR A 151 6.27 22.26 5.46
N ILE A 152 6.97 21.15 5.71
CA ILE A 152 7.36 20.70 7.04
C ILE A 152 8.71 21.33 7.37
N GLU A 153 8.75 22.16 8.42
CA GLU A 153 9.98 22.80 8.88
C GLU A 153 10.91 21.81 9.63
N ASN A 154 12.20 21.93 9.35
CA ASN A 154 13.26 21.08 9.94
C ASN A 154 13.62 21.48 11.37
#